data_AF-A0A350IBF0-F1
#
_entry.id   AF-A0A350IBF0-F1
#
_cell.length_a   1.000
_cell.length_b   1.000
_cell.length_c   1.000
_cell.angle_alpha   90.00
_cell.angle_beta   90.00
_cell.angle_gamma   90.00
#
_symmetry.space_group_name_H-M   'P 1'
#
loop_
_entity.id
_entity.type
_entity.pdbx_description
1 polymer ?
#
loop_
_entity_poly.entity_id
_entity_poly.type
_entity_poly.pdbx_seq_one_letter_code
_entity_poly.pdbx_strand_id
1 'polypeptide(L)'
;MTIYNQLDFKTSRLYEYSKTEKEGFEEHVNTVGTKSYRKYQNSGVTGTLANVSVKESKIGDQLNITLRDEDGNYLQNQFSLYDQNGFVDNNFCEDIISKLRNMKKGEIYTIYTWILSPEDQRSYDEDTQGREVRAKYYDRRGVSIKSNGQRVDNYIKFETDDRPFVEGGNVSPKIQWVDNKAKPGKKKKSAASSERRSDFFIMELMNAVDGHLAYDDTKAAATAAADVHPSSAAMNSFSGPTEDYDDLPF
;
A
#
# COMPACT_ATOMS: atom_id res chain seq x y z
N MET A 1 11.15 -8.95 16.45
CA MET A 1 11.88 -7.88 15.71
C MET A 1 10.92 -7.23 14.72
N THR A 2 11.23 -6.04 14.18
CA THR A 2 10.46 -5.45 13.08
C THR A 2 11.28 -5.48 11.80
N ILE A 3 10.71 -6.02 10.75
CA ILE A 3 11.28 -6.10 9.40
C ILE A 3 10.49 -5.14 8.52
N TYR A 4 11.18 -4.23 7.84
CA TYR A 4 10.59 -3.25 6.95
C TYR A 4 10.77 -3.71 5.50
N ASN A 5 9.65 -4.00 4.83
CA ASN A 5 9.62 -4.36 3.42
C ASN A 5 9.19 -3.13 2.61
N GLN A 6 10.10 -2.63 1.78
CA GLN A 6 9.86 -1.50 0.89
C GLN A 6 9.51 -1.98 -0.51
N LEU A 7 8.69 -1.22 -1.23
CA LEU A 7 8.41 -1.47 -2.64
C LEU A 7 9.54 -0.92 -3.53
N ASP A 8 10.19 -1.79 -4.30
CA ASP A 8 10.97 -1.36 -5.45
C ASP A 8 10.01 -1.11 -6.62
N PHE A 9 9.76 0.16 -6.92
CA PHE A 9 8.90 0.53 -8.03
C PHE A 9 9.40 -0.03 -9.36
N LYS A 10 10.71 -0.13 -9.62
CA LYS A 10 11.20 -0.58 -10.92
C LYS A 10 10.86 -2.04 -11.18
N THR A 11 11.08 -2.89 -10.18
CA THR A 11 10.86 -4.34 -10.29
C THR A 11 9.49 -4.78 -9.81
N SER A 12 8.73 -3.89 -9.16
CA SER A 12 7.46 -4.19 -8.48
C SER A 12 7.61 -5.35 -7.48
N ARG A 13 8.68 -5.32 -6.68
CA ARG A 13 8.98 -6.32 -5.65
C ARG A 13 9.13 -5.66 -4.29
N LEU A 14 8.60 -6.32 -3.26
CA LEU A 14 8.92 -5.98 -1.88
C LEU A 14 10.34 -6.45 -1.55
N TYR A 15 11.10 -5.63 -0.83
CA TYR A 15 12.45 -5.99 -0.38
C TYR A 15 12.76 -5.47 1.02
N GLU A 16 13.61 -6.19 1.72
CA GLU A 16 14.27 -5.73 2.94
C GLU A 16 15.55 -4.97 2.56
N TYR A 17 15.78 -3.82 3.20
CA TYR A 17 16.98 -3.01 3.01
C TYR A 17 18.05 -3.30 4.06
N SER A 18 19.32 -3.31 3.64
CA SER A 18 20.47 -3.33 4.54
C SER A 18 21.58 -2.41 4.04
N LYS A 19 22.23 -1.68 4.96
CA LYS A 19 23.46 -0.90 4.68
C LYS A 19 24.70 -1.80 4.59
N THR A 20 24.65 -3.00 5.17
CA THR A 20 25.76 -3.95 5.21
C THR A 20 25.40 -5.25 4.50
N GLU A 21 26.41 -5.96 4.02
CA GLU A 21 26.25 -7.28 3.41
C GLU A 21 25.70 -8.28 4.42
N LYS A 22 24.76 -9.12 3.98
CA LYS A 22 24.10 -10.16 4.77
C LYS A 22 23.74 -11.34 3.85
N GLU A 23 23.66 -12.53 4.42
CA GLU A 23 23.24 -13.71 3.69
C GLU A 23 21.85 -13.52 3.06
N GLY A 24 21.73 -13.85 1.77
CA GLY A 24 20.50 -13.73 1.01
C GLY A 24 20.15 -12.30 0.54
N PHE A 25 21.02 -11.31 0.78
CA PHE A 25 20.86 -9.96 0.22
C PHE A 25 21.72 -9.79 -1.03
N GLU A 26 21.16 -9.16 -2.06
CA GLU A 26 21.83 -8.82 -3.31
C GLU A 26 22.39 -7.40 -3.26
N GLU A 27 23.61 -7.18 -3.76
CA GLU A 27 24.20 -5.84 -3.88
C GLU A 27 23.39 -4.98 -4.86
N HIS A 28 23.06 -3.77 -4.44
CA HIS A 28 22.40 -2.75 -5.24
C HIS A 28 23.19 -1.44 -5.16
N VAL A 29 23.60 -0.94 -6.33
CA VAL A 29 24.33 0.32 -6.47
C VAL A 29 23.39 1.36 -7.06
N ASN A 30 23.20 2.48 -6.36
CA ASN A 30 22.38 3.59 -6.87
C ASN A 30 23.12 4.36 -7.99
N THR A 31 22.45 5.34 -8.59
CA THR A 31 23.02 6.18 -9.67
C THR A 31 24.22 7.02 -9.24
N VAL A 32 24.41 7.23 -7.93
CA VAL A 32 25.51 8.01 -7.33
C VAL A 32 26.67 7.11 -6.87
N GLY A 33 26.57 5.79 -7.05
CA GLY A 33 27.59 4.82 -6.65
C GLY A 33 27.50 4.33 -5.20
N THR A 34 26.50 4.77 -4.43
CA THR A 34 26.25 4.26 -3.08
C THR A 34 25.80 2.82 -3.13
N LYS A 35 26.52 1.96 -2.38
CA LYS A 35 26.18 0.54 -2.23
C LYS A 35 25.14 0.34 -1.13
N SER A 36 24.21 -0.54 -1.40
CA SER A 36 23.21 -1.05 -0.47
C SER A 36 22.94 -2.51 -0.78
N TYR A 37 22.24 -3.20 0.11
CA TYR A 37 21.93 -4.61 -0.05
C TYR A 37 20.42 -4.80 0.08
N ARG A 38 19.83 -5.61 -0.79
CA ARG A 38 18.38 -5.85 -0.84
C ARG A 38 18.06 -7.33 -0.85
N LYS A 39 17.13 -7.77 0.01
CA LYS A 39 16.58 -9.12 -0.04
C LYS A 39 15.15 -9.06 -0.57
N TYR A 40 14.92 -9.59 -1.77
CA TYR A 40 13.61 -9.54 -2.42
C TYR A 40 12.68 -10.66 -1.94
N GLN A 41 11.42 -10.31 -1.69
CA GLN A 41 10.37 -11.22 -1.22
C GLN A 41 9.63 -11.84 -2.41
N ASN A 42 10.33 -12.69 -3.19
CA ASN A 42 9.80 -13.24 -4.45
C ASN A 42 8.55 -14.11 -4.27
N SER A 43 8.40 -14.76 -3.11
CA SER A 43 7.26 -15.61 -2.77
C SER A 43 6.10 -14.86 -2.09
N GLY A 44 6.18 -13.53 -2.05
CA GLY A 44 5.29 -12.68 -1.28
C GLY A 44 5.60 -12.70 0.22
N VAL A 45 5.00 -11.77 0.94
CA VAL A 45 5.18 -11.63 2.39
C VAL A 45 3.96 -12.25 3.08
N THR A 46 4.19 -13.30 3.87
CA THR A 46 3.13 -14.06 4.55
C THR A 46 3.17 -13.82 6.06
N GLY A 47 2.00 -13.69 6.67
CA GLY A 47 1.86 -13.64 8.13
C GLY A 47 0.45 -13.34 8.57
N THR A 48 0.25 -13.33 9.88
CA THR A 48 -1.02 -12.96 10.51
C THR A 48 -1.21 -11.45 10.47
N LEU A 49 -2.31 -10.95 9.92
CA LEU A 49 -2.57 -9.50 9.85
C LEU A 49 -2.71 -8.92 11.26
N ALA A 50 -1.83 -7.98 11.60
CA ALA A 50 -1.86 -7.25 12.86
C ALA A 50 -2.65 -5.95 12.74
N ASN A 51 -2.34 -5.13 11.73
CA ASN A 51 -2.99 -3.84 11.49
C ASN A 51 -2.71 -3.31 10.07
N VAL A 52 -3.44 -2.26 9.72
CA VAL A 52 -3.09 -1.34 8.62
C VAL A 52 -2.97 0.05 9.21
N SER A 53 -1.97 0.82 8.78
CA SER A 53 -1.73 2.18 9.26
C SER A 53 -1.22 3.09 8.17
N VAL A 54 -1.36 4.39 8.37
CA VAL A 54 -0.69 5.42 7.57
C VAL A 54 0.40 6.05 8.43
N LYS A 55 1.61 6.15 7.90
CA LYS A 55 2.76 6.76 8.59
C LYS A 55 3.39 7.81 7.68
N GLU A 56 3.65 8.98 8.25
CA GLU A 56 4.45 10.01 7.58
C GLU A 56 5.89 9.53 7.43
N SER A 57 6.50 9.82 6.29
CA SER A 57 7.92 9.56 6.03
C SER A 57 8.56 10.77 5.34
N LYS A 58 9.90 10.80 5.28
CA LYS A 58 10.65 11.87 4.57
C LYS A 58 10.24 12.02 3.10
N ILE A 59 9.63 11.00 2.51
CA ILE A 59 9.22 10.97 1.10
C ILE A 59 7.68 11.04 0.92
N GLY A 60 6.96 11.41 1.98
CA GLY A 60 5.50 11.48 2.01
C GLY A 60 4.85 10.33 2.78
N ASP A 61 3.52 10.35 2.84
CA ASP A 61 2.75 9.35 3.58
C ASP A 61 2.89 7.95 2.98
N GLN A 62 2.97 6.96 3.87
CA GLN A 62 3.08 5.55 3.52
C GLN A 62 1.92 4.76 4.10
N LEU A 63 1.26 3.99 3.24
CA LEU A 63 0.37 2.91 3.63
C LEU A 63 1.22 1.73 4.13
N ASN A 64 0.98 1.29 5.35
CA ASN A 64 1.68 0.19 5.99
C ASN A 64 0.70 -0.96 6.27
N ILE A 65 0.97 -2.15 5.73
CA ILE A 65 0.28 -3.39 6.13
C ILE A 65 1.22 -4.20 7.00
N THR A 66 0.86 -4.34 8.28
CA THR A 66 1.67 -5.06 9.27
C THR A 66 1.21 -6.50 9.41
N LEU A 67 2.07 -7.45 9.06
CA LEU A 67 1.87 -8.87 9.32
C LEU A 67 2.76 -9.34 10.47
N ARG A 68 2.39 -10.43 11.13
CA ARG A 68 3.22 -11.12 12.11
C ARG A 68 3.58 -12.51 11.59
N ASP A 69 4.87 -12.80 11.48
CA ASP A 69 5.35 -14.13 11.07
C ASP A 69 5.24 -15.17 12.20
N GLU A 70 5.59 -16.41 11.90
CA GLU A 70 5.55 -17.54 12.85
C GLU A 70 6.54 -17.35 14.01
N ASP A 71 7.66 -16.67 13.77
CA ASP A 71 8.68 -16.33 14.77
C ASP A 71 8.29 -15.11 15.63
N GLY A 72 7.15 -14.49 15.34
CA GLY A 72 6.61 -13.35 16.05
C GLY A 72 7.23 -12.00 15.68
N ASN A 73 7.96 -11.89 14.57
CA ASN A 73 8.42 -10.64 14.00
C ASN A 73 7.28 -9.89 13.31
N TYR A 74 7.33 -8.56 13.36
CA TYR A 74 6.44 -7.68 12.63
C TYR A 74 7.02 -7.40 11.24
N LEU A 75 6.30 -7.79 10.19
CA LEU A 75 6.63 -7.51 8.80
C LEU A 75 5.82 -6.28 8.35
N GLN A 76 6.43 -5.11 8.32
CA GLN A 76 5.79 -3.87 7.85
C GLN A 76 6.00 -3.72 6.35
N ASN A 77 4.93 -3.90 5.57
CA ASN A 77 4.94 -3.76 4.12
C ASN A 77 4.52 -2.34 3.75
N GLN A 78 5.45 -1.58 3.19
CA GLN A 78 5.35 -0.12 3.03
C GLN A 78 5.12 0.25 1.57
N PHE A 79 4.08 1.03 1.31
CA PHE A 79 3.70 1.53 0.00
C PHE A 79 3.54 3.05 0.06
N SER A 80 4.15 3.79 -0.87
CA SER A 80 3.92 5.23 -1.01
C SER A 80 2.43 5.47 -1.29
N LEU A 81 1.75 6.23 -0.43
CA LEU A 81 0.32 6.44 -0.53
C LEU A 81 -0.05 7.25 -1.78
N TYR A 82 0.77 8.23 -2.12
CA TYR A 82 0.55 9.16 -3.23
C TYR A 82 1.51 8.95 -4.39
N ASP A 83 1.04 9.26 -5.60
CA ASP A 83 1.84 9.36 -6.81
C ASP A 83 2.56 10.72 -6.90
N GLN A 84 3.37 10.90 -7.95
CA GLN A 84 4.10 12.16 -8.19
C GLN A 84 3.19 13.37 -8.43
N ASN A 85 1.90 13.16 -8.69
CA ASN A 85 0.91 14.22 -8.89
C ASN A 85 0.14 14.53 -7.60
N GLY A 86 0.41 13.84 -6.49
CA GLY A 86 -0.28 14.01 -5.21
C GLY A 86 -1.62 13.29 -5.12
N PHE A 87 -1.94 12.39 -6.05
CA PHE A 87 -3.15 11.54 -6.00
C PHE A 87 -2.83 10.19 -5.39
N VAL A 88 -3.84 9.49 -4.85
CA VAL A 88 -3.62 8.13 -4.34
C VAL A 88 -3.03 7.25 -5.45
N ASP A 89 -1.94 6.54 -5.15
CA ASP A 89 -1.26 5.72 -6.15
C ASP A 89 -2.20 4.65 -6.70
N ASN A 90 -2.40 4.69 -8.01
CA ASN A 90 -3.35 3.83 -8.71
C ASN A 90 -2.73 2.51 -9.18
N ASN A 91 -1.45 2.27 -8.89
CA ASN A 91 -0.78 1.01 -9.20
C ASN A 91 -0.96 0.03 -8.05
N PHE A 92 -0.62 0.42 -6.83
CA PHE A 92 -0.57 -0.43 -5.65
C PHE A 92 -1.60 -0.01 -4.60
N CYS A 93 -1.65 1.27 -4.23
CA CYS A 93 -2.47 1.72 -3.10
C CYS A 93 -3.98 1.61 -3.35
N GLU A 94 -4.49 2.08 -4.50
CA GLU A 94 -5.92 1.87 -4.84
C GLU A 94 -6.31 0.38 -4.80
N ASP A 95 -5.41 -0.50 -5.28
CA ASP A 95 -5.66 -1.94 -5.31
C ASP A 95 -5.66 -2.56 -3.90
N ILE A 96 -4.78 -2.10 -3.01
CA ILE A 96 -4.80 -2.50 -1.59
C ILE A 96 -6.06 -1.99 -0.90
N ILE A 97 -6.34 -0.68 -0.99
CA ILE A 97 -7.46 -0.03 -0.32
C ILE A 97 -8.79 -0.70 -0.72
N SER A 98 -8.92 -1.08 -1.99
CA SER A 98 -10.11 -1.78 -2.50
C SER A 98 -10.44 -3.09 -1.78
N LYS A 99 -9.49 -3.70 -1.06
CA LYS A 99 -9.63 -4.99 -0.39
C LYS A 99 -9.76 -4.88 1.13
N LEU A 100 -9.41 -3.73 1.73
CA LEU A 100 -9.25 -3.59 3.19
C LEU A 100 -10.50 -3.97 3.99
N ARG A 101 -11.69 -3.63 3.50
CA ARG A 101 -12.96 -3.96 4.18
C ARG A 101 -13.23 -5.47 4.26
N ASN A 102 -12.64 -6.24 3.36
CA ASN A 102 -12.74 -7.70 3.35
C ASN A 102 -11.59 -8.37 4.13
N MET A 103 -10.65 -7.59 4.66
CA MET A 103 -9.55 -8.11 5.48
C MET A 103 -9.90 -8.03 6.96
N LYS A 104 -9.39 -8.98 7.76
CA LYS A 104 -9.61 -9.06 9.20
C LYS A 104 -8.31 -9.31 9.94
N LYS A 105 -8.12 -8.64 11.07
CA LYS A 105 -7.01 -8.93 11.98
C LYS A 105 -7.06 -10.38 12.45
N GLY A 106 -5.89 -10.95 12.71
CA GLY A 106 -5.76 -12.32 13.20
C GLY A 106 -5.87 -13.39 12.12
N GLU A 107 -6.22 -13.04 10.88
CA GLU A 107 -6.19 -13.98 9.75
C GLU A 107 -4.83 -13.94 9.05
N ILE A 108 -4.46 -15.06 8.43
CA ILE A 108 -3.21 -15.19 7.67
C ILE A 108 -3.43 -14.66 6.26
N TYR A 109 -2.55 -13.74 5.86
CA TYR A 109 -2.51 -13.21 4.51
C TYR A 109 -1.13 -13.38 3.89
N THR A 110 -1.12 -13.53 2.56
CA THR A 110 0.09 -13.37 1.75
C THR A 110 -0.08 -12.19 0.79
N ILE A 111 0.89 -11.28 0.80
CA ILE A 111 0.93 -10.08 -0.03
C ILE A 111 1.95 -10.29 -1.15
N TYR A 112 1.49 -10.21 -2.40
CA TYR A 112 2.31 -10.26 -3.60
C TYR A 112 2.20 -8.96 -4.36
N THR A 113 3.33 -8.39 -4.75
CA THR A 113 3.39 -7.34 -5.76
C THR A 113 3.63 -7.97 -7.12
N TRP A 114 3.06 -7.40 -8.17
CA TRP A 114 3.22 -7.92 -9.54
C TRP A 114 3.37 -6.78 -10.53
N ILE A 115 4.06 -7.11 -11.64
CA ILE A 115 4.13 -6.32 -12.86
C ILE A 115 3.75 -7.25 -14.02
N LEU A 116 2.94 -6.74 -14.92
CA LEU A 116 2.56 -7.41 -16.15
C LEU A 116 3.05 -6.54 -17.29
N SER A 117 4.02 -7.06 -18.05
CA SER A 117 4.62 -6.34 -19.17
C SER A 117 3.58 -6.12 -20.28
N PRO A 118 3.83 -5.18 -21.22
CA PRO A 118 2.97 -4.99 -22.38
C PRO A 118 2.83 -6.27 -23.21
N GLU A 119 3.92 -7.03 -23.35
CA GLU A 119 3.96 -8.30 -24.06
C GLU A 119 3.10 -9.35 -23.35
N ASP A 120 3.25 -9.50 -22.03
CA ASP A 120 2.45 -10.46 -21.25
C ASP A 120 0.96 -10.09 -21.27
N GLN A 121 0.63 -8.80 -21.24
CA GLN A 121 -0.76 -8.34 -21.36
C GLN A 121 -1.36 -8.68 -22.71
N ARG A 122 -0.56 -8.51 -23.77
CA ARG A 122 -0.99 -8.83 -25.12
C ARG A 122 -1.27 -10.31 -25.27
N SER A 123 -0.34 -11.17 -24.84
CA SER A 123 -0.54 -12.63 -24.84
C SER A 123 -1.76 -13.02 -23.99
N TYR A 124 -1.96 -12.41 -22.82
CA TYR A 124 -3.14 -12.69 -21.99
C TYR A 124 -4.47 -12.33 -22.69
N ASP A 125 -4.55 -11.16 -23.34
CA ASP A 125 -5.76 -10.74 -24.07
C ASP A 125 -6.00 -11.63 -25.32
N GLU A 126 -4.94 -11.98 -26.06
CA GLU A 126 -4.97 -12.84 -27.25
C GLU A 126 -5.35 -14.30 -26.89
N ASP A 127 -4.68 -14.89 -25.91
CA ASP A 127 -4.71 -16.34 -25.66
C ASP A 127 -5.75 -16.76 -24.62
N THR A 128 -6.11 -15.89 -23.66
CA THR A 128 -6.88 -16.30 -22.46
C THR A 128 -8.30 -15.73 -22.41
N GLN A 129 -8.54 -14.56 -23.01
CA GLN A 129 -9.82 -13.86 -22.89
C GLN A 129 -10.56 -13.68 -24.23
N GLY A 130 -9.91 -14.01 -25.36
CA GLY A 130 -10.47 -13.80 -26.70
C GLY A 130 -10.85 -12.34 -26.95
N ARG A 131 -10.13 -11.40 -26.33
CA ARG A 131 -10.42 -9.96 -26.44
C ARG A 131 -9.70 -9.39 -27.64
N GLU A 132 -10.27 -8.34 -28.24
CA GLU A 132 -9.58 -7.60 -29.29
C GLU A 132 -8.28 -6.99 -28.75
N VAL A 133 -7.22 -7.21 -29.52
CA VAL A 133 -5.88 -6.67 -29.23
C VAL A 133 -5.96 -5.15 -29.21
N ARG A 134 -5.50 -4.55 -28.12
CA ARG A 134 -5.50 -3.09 -27.97
C ARG A 134 -4.45 -2.49 -28.88
N ALA A 135 -4.75 -1.31 -29.41
CA ALA A 135 -3.78 -0.53 -30.18
C ALA A 135 -2.50 -0.19 -29.39
N LYS A 136 -2.55 -0.20 -28.05
CA LYS A 136 -1.38 -0.01 -27.20
C LYS A 136 -1.53 -0.68 -25.83
N TYR A 137 -0.46 -1.36 -25.43
CA TYR A 137 -0.27 -1.94 -24.11
C TYR A 137 0.75 -1.11 -23.31
N TYR A 138 0.60 -1.12 -21.99
CA TYR A 138 1.46 -0.42 -21.04
C TYR A 138 1.69 -1.31 -19.85
N ASP A 139 2.83 -1.21 -19.16
CA ASP A 139 3.05 -1.89 -17.89
C ASP A 139 1.84 -1.71 -16.97
N ARG A 140 1.35 -2.82 -16.44
CA ARG A 140 0.33 -2.82 -15.39
C ARG A 140 0.94 -3.42 -14.14
N ARG A 141 0.71 -2.79 -13.00
CA ARG A 141 1.27 -3.18 -11.72
C ARG A 141 0.14 -3.28 -10.70
N GLY A 142 0.40 -3.99 -9.61
CA GLY A 142 -0.50 -3.99 -8.47
C GLY A 142 -0.18 -5.00 -7.39
N VAL A 143 -1.18 -5.28 -6.55
CA VAL A 143 -1.03 -6.09 -5.34
C VAL A 143 -2.09 -7.18 -5.28
N SER A 144 -1.63 -8.42 -5.29
CA SER A 144 -2.46 -9.58 -4.99
C SER A 144 -2.35 -9.89 -3.50
N ILE A 145 -3.47 -9.83 -2.80
CA ILE A 145 -3.57 -10.25 -1.40
C ILE A 145 -4.35 -11.57 -1.39
N LYS A 146 -3.78 -12.59 -0.74
CA LYS A 146 -4.43 -13.89 -0.57
C LYS A 146 -4.71 -14.15 0.91
N SER A 147 -5.88 -14.70 1.24
CA SER A 147 -6.21 -15.27 2.54
C SER A 147 -6.38 -16.78 2.37
N ASN A 148 -5.65 -17.59 3.14
CA ASN A 148 -5.68 -19.05 3.04
C ASN A 148 -5.55 -19.58 1.60
N GLY A 149 -4.65 -18.97 0.81
CA GLY A 149 -4.41 -19.34 -0.59
C GLY A 149 -5.43 -18.81 -1.61
N GLN A 150 -6.56 -18.25 -1.17
CA GLN A 150 -7.57 -17.65 -2.02
C GLN A 150 -7.38 -16.14 -2.15
N ARG A 151 -7.62 -15.58 -3.34
CA ARG A 151 -7.49 -14.14 -3.57
C ARG A 151 -8.58 -13.40 -2.79
N VAL A 152 -8.18 -12.36 -2.06
CA VAL A 152 -9.12 -11.43 -1.42
C VAL A 152 -9.79 -10.60 -2.51
N ASP A 153 -11.12 -10.67 -2.56
CA ASP A 153 -11.92 -9.91 -3.52
C ASP A 153 -11.96 -8.43 -3.17
N ASN A 154 -12.05 -7.60 -4.22
CA ASN A 154 -12.23 -6.16 -4.04
C ASN A 154 -13.63 -5.89 -3.48
N TYR A 155 -13.70 -5.20 -2.35
CA TYR A 155 -14.92 -4.58 -1.84
C TYR A 155 -15.30 -3.36 -2.70
N ILE A 156 -14.33 -2.49 -2.99
CA ILE A 156 -14.52 -1.33 -3.85
C ILE A 156 -14.58 -1.78 -5.32
N LYS A 157 -15.64 -1.39 -6.02
CA LYS A 157 -15.83 -1.58 -7.45
C LYS A 157 -15.57 -0.28 -8.21
N PHE A 158 -15.35 -0.37 -9.51
CA PHE A 158 -15.20 0.81 -10.38
C PHE A 158 -16.54 1.15 -11.01
N GLU A 159 -16.83 2.45 -11.10
CA GLU A 159 -18.02 2.95 -11.78
C GLU A 159 -18.10 2.47 -13.23
N THR A 160 -19.27 1.95 -13.59
CA THR A 160 -19.65 1.51 -14.94
C THR A 160 -21.09 1.94 -15.21
N ASP A 161 -21.55 1.84 -16.45
CA ASP A 161 -22.94 2.23 -16.78
C ASP A 161 -23.98 1.46 -15.93
N ASP A 162 -23.71 0.18 -15.62
CA ASP A 162 -24.57 -0.65 -14.75
C ASP A 162 -24.32 -0.45 -13.24
N ARG A 163 -23.28 0.31 -12.86
CA ARG A 163 -22.85 0.51 -11.46
C ARG A 163 -22.46 1.96 -11.28
N PRO A 164 -23.45 2.87 -11.16
CA PRO A 164 -23.17 4.29 -10.98
C PRO A 164 -22.49 4.53 -9.63
N PHE A 165 -21.70 5.60 -9.56
CA PHE A 165 -21.21 6.10 -8.29
C PHE A 165 -22.38 6.51 -7.39
N VAL A 166 -22.36 6.06 -6.14
CA VAL A 166 -23.29 6.46 -5.08
C VAL A 166 -22.47 6.88 -3.89
N GLU A 167 -22.74 8.07 -3.35
CA GLU A 167 -22.05 8.59 -2.17
C GLU A 167 -22.26 7.65 -0.97
N GLY A 168 -21.17 7.31 -0.27
CA GLY A 168 -21.17 6.29 0.79
C GLY A 168 -21.32 4.84 0.30
N GLY A 169 -21.43 4.61 -1.02
CA GLY A 169 -21.43 3.30 -1.63
C GLY A 169 -20.01 2.72 -1.82
N ASN A 170 -19.94 1.49 -2.33
CA ASN A 170 -18.67 0.81 -2.60
C ASN A 170 -18.19 0.96 -4.06
N VAL A 171 -18.72 1.93 -4.80
CA VAL A 171 -18.32 2.20 -6.19
C VAL A 171 -17.44 3.45 -6.19
N SER A 172 -16.22 3.34 -6.71
CA SER A 172 -15.31 4.48 -6.84
C SER A 172 -15.70 5.37 -8.03
N PRO A 173 -15.56 6.70 -7.91
CA PRO A 173 -15.95 7.63 -8.96
C PRO A 173 -15.06 7.49 -10.21
N LYS A 174 -15.67 7.68 -11.38
CA LYS A 174 -15.00 7.60 -12.68
C LYS A 174 -14.06 8.78 -12.91
N ILE A 175 -12.85 8.46 -13.39
CA ILE A 175 -11.92 9.48 -13.89
C ILE A 175 -12.46 10.06 -15.20
N GLN A 176 -12.61 11.38 -15.23
CA GLN A 176 -13.00 12.11 -16.42
C GLN A 176 -11.75 12.52 -17.21
N TRP A 177 -11.79 12.32 -18.52
CA TRP A 177 -10.71 12.70 -19.42
C TRP A 177 -11.09 13.97 -20.18
N VAL A 178 -10.26 14.99 -20.07
CA VAL A 178 -10.42 16.30 -20.71
C VAL A 178 -9.30 16.54 -21.71
N ASP A 179 -9.54 17.42 -22.67
CA ASP A 179 -8.52 17.77 -23.66
C ASP A 179 -7.33 18.46 -22.99
N ASN A 180 -6.13 18.04 -23.38
CA ASN A 180 -4.91 18.63 -22.89
C ASN A 180 -4.64 19.94 -23.63
N LYS A 181 -5.00 21.07 -23.01
CA LYS A 181 -4.74 22.42 -23.54
C LYS A 181 -3.27 22.66 -23.92
N ALA A 182 -2.32 21.99 -23.26
CA ALA A 182 -0.89 22.13 -23.55
C ALA A 182 -0.38 21.17 -24.65
N LYS A 183 -1.14 20.13 -25.00
CA LYS A 183 -0.79 19.14 -26.04
C LYS A 183 -2.05 18.80 -26.85
N PRO A 184 -2.38 19.60 -27.89
CA PRO A 184 -3.56 19.40 -28.72
C PRO A 184 -3.64 17.96 -29.25
N GLY A 185 -4.85 17.39 -29.26
CA GLY A 185 -5.10 16.00 -29.68
C GLY A 185 -4.78 14.93 -28.63
N LYS A 186 -4.22 15.30 -27.47
CA LYS A 186 -4.05 14.38 -26.33
C LYS A 186 -5.08 14.66 -25.25
N LYS A 187 -5.64 13.61 -24.66
CA LYS A 187 -6.49 13.72 -23.46
C LYS A 187 -5.64 13.54 -22.19
N LYS A 188 -6.03 14.21 -21.11
CA LYS A 188 -5.48 14.00 -19.76
C LYS A 188 -6.61 13.81 -18.76
N LYS A 189 -6.32 13.20 -17.61
CA LYS A 189 -7.27 13.14 -16.50
C LYS A 189 -7.60 14.57 -16.04
N SER A 190 -8.87 14.83 -15.76
CA SER A 190 -9.30 16.07 -15.12
C SER A 190 -8.85 16.05 -13.66
N ALA A 191 -8.20 17.13 -13.20
CA ALA A 191 -7.74 17.26 -11.82
C ALA A 191 -8.89 17.03 -10.83
N ALA A 192 -10.01 17.71 -11.02
CA ALA A 192 -11.20 17.56 -10.17
C ALA A 192 -11.73 16.11 -10.08
N SER A 193 -11.62 15.32 -11.16
CA SER A 193 -12.04 13.91 -11.12
C SER A 193 -11.01 13.01 -10.43
N SER A 194 -9.72 13.34 -10.54
CA SER A 194 -8.65 12.63 -9.85
C SER A 194 -8.66 12.92 -8.34
N GLU A 195 -8.91 14.18 -7.95
CA GLU A 195 -9.07 14.62 -6.57
C GLU A 195 -10.23 13.87 -5.92
N ARG A 196 -11.43 13.95 -6.50
CA ARG A 196 -12.63 13.26 -5.97
C ARG A 196 -12.42 11.75 -5.78
N ARG A 197 -11.70 11.10 -6.69
CA ARG A 197 -11.38 9.67 -6.57
C ARG A 197 -10.36 9.43 -5.47
N SER A 198 -9.34 10.27 -5.36
CA SER A 198 -8.35 10.20 -4.27
C SER A 198 -9.03 10.36 -2.92
N ASP A 199 -9.89 11.37 -2.76
CA ASP A 199 -10.65 11.62 -1.53
C ASP A 199 -11.49 10.40 -1.13
N PHE A 200 -12.16 9.77 -2.11
CA PHE A 200 -12.91 8.55 -1.88
C PHE A 200 -12.02 7.41 -1.35
N PHE A 201 -10.84 7.18 -1.94
CA PHE A 201 -9.92 6.14 -1.46
C PHE A 201 -9.28 6.47 -0.11
N ILE A 202 -8.98 7.74 0.17
CA ILE A 202 -8.48 8.17 1.48
C ILE A 202 -9.54 7.96 2.55
N MET A 203 -10.80 8.32 2.28
CA MET A 203 -11.91 8.06 3.20
C MET A 203 -12.05 6.56 3.51
N GLU A 204 -12.04 5.70 2.48
CA GLU A 204 -12.12 4.24 2.67
C GLU A 204 -10.90 3.67 3.42
N LEU A 205 -9.71 4.23 3.19
CA LEU A 205 -8.51 3.87 3.92
C LEU A 205 -8.64 4.24 5.41
N MET A 206 -9.03 5.46 5.73
CA MET A 206 -9.17 5.92 7.11
C MET A 206 -10.28 5.18 7.84
N ASN A 207 -11.40 4.87 7.17
CA ASN A 207 -12.44 4.01 7.74
C ASN A 207 -11.91 2.63 8.18
N ALA A 208 -10.93 2.07 7.45
CA ALA A 208 -10.29 0.81 7.81
C ALA A 208 -9.24 0.99 8.92
N VAL A 209 -8.39 2.01 8.81
CA VAL A 209 -7.28 2.29 9.73
C VAL A 209 -7.77 2.79 11.09
N ASP A 210 -8.86 3.54 11.16
CA ASP A 210 -9.46 3.99 12.42
C ASP A 210 -10.53 3.00 12.92
N GLY A 211 -10.92 2.05 12.07
CA GLY A 211 -11.94 1.05 12.33
C GLY A 211 -11.36 -0.35 12.58
N HIS A 212 -11.76 -1.31 11.75
CA HIS A 212 -11.53 -2.74 12.01
C HIS A 212 -10.06 -3.19 11.85
N LEU A 213 -9.22 -2.38 11.22
CA LEU A 213 -7.79 -2.67 11.01
C LEU A 213 -6.86 -1.79 11.84
N ALA A 214 -7.39 -1.03 12.80
CA ALA A 214 -6.62 -0.09 13.63
C ALA A 214 -5.41 -0.70 14.33
N TYR A 215 -4.44 0.11 14.72
CA TYR A 215 -3.37 -0.37 15.57
C TYR A 215 -3.88 -0.55 17.01
N ASP A 216 -3.98 -1.78 17.49
CA ASP A 216 -4.33 -2.04 18.89
C ASP A 216 -3.05 -1.97 19.73
N ASP A 217 -2.91 -0.91 20.53
CA ASP A 217 -1.74 -0.73 21.42
C ASP A 217 -1.77 -1.65 22.67
N THR A 218 -2.68 -2.63 22.70
CA THR A 218 -2.87 -3.49 23.88
C THR A 218 -1.86 -4.64 23.93
N LYS A 219 -0.65 -4.27 24.34
CA LYS A 219 0.18 -5.07 25.25
C LYS A 219 0.64 -4.23 26.46
N ALA A 220 -0.30 -3.57 27.13
CA ALA A 220 -0.09 -2.96 28.46
C ALA A 220 -1.37 -2.85 29.34
N ALA A 221 -2.39 -3.68 29.13
CA ALA A 221 -3.57 -3.72 30.01
C ALA A 221 -3.95 -5.15 30.37
N ALA A 222 -3.06 -5.83 31.08
CA ALA A 222 -3.35 -7.08 31.77
C ALA A 222 -2.84 -7.00 33.22
N THR A 223 -3.32 -6.02 33.99
CA THR A 223 -3.55 -6.08 35.46
C THR A 223 -4.03 -4.71 35.95
N ALA A 224 -5.34 -4.56 36.15
CA ALA A 224 -5.95 -3.71 37.20
C ALA A 224 -7.48 -3.75 37.06
N ALA A 225 -8.11 -4.70 37.76
CA ALA A 225 -9.46 -4.50 38.28
C ALA A 225 -9.31 -4.04 39.73
N ALA A 226 -10.17 -3.07 40.13
CA ALA A 226 -10.24 -2.38 41.44
C ALA A 226 -9.03 -1.45 41.70
N ASP A 227 -9.15 -0.14 41.91
CA ASP A 227 -10.10 0.60 42.74
C ASP A 227 -10.08 2.13 42.43
N VAL A 228 -11.26 2.78 42.54
CA VAL A 228 -11.60 4.17 42.96
C VAL A 228 -10.66 5.38 42.62
N HIS A 229 -11.25 6.36 41.91
CA HIS A 229 -10.95 7.81 41.72
C HIS A 229 -10.44 8.62 42.95
N PRO A 230 -10.05 9.94 42.86
CA PRO A 230 -9.93 10.87 41.71
C PRO A 230 -8.67 11.80 41.69
N SER A 231 -8.58 12.63 40.64
CA SER A 231 -7.97 13.99 40.58
C SER A 231 -6.44 14.16 40.49
N SER A 232 -5.96 14.67 39.34
CA SER A 232 -5.42 16.04 39.16
C SER A 232 -4.51 16.13 37.93
N ALA A 233 -4.43 17.35 37.38
CA ALA A 233 -3.70 17.71 36.17
C ALA A 233 -2.18 17.59 36.31
N ALA A 234 -1.50 17.18 35.23
CA ALA A 234 -0.20 17.69 34.84
C ALA A 234 0.08 17.34 33.37
N MET A 235 0.30 18.37 32.55
CA MET A 235 1.03 18.26 31.29
C MET A 235 2.43 17.73 31.59
N ASN A 236 2.87 16.71 30.86
CA ASN A 236 4.28 16.41 30.69
C ASN A 236 4.56 16.07 29.24
N SER A 237 5.23 17.02 28.58
CA SER A 237 5.96 16.83 27.33
C SER A 237 7.07 15.80 27.56
N PHE A 238 7.06 14.70 26.81
CA PHE A 238 8.16 13.75 26.79
C PHE A 238 8.87 13.79 25.45
N SER A 239 10.11 14.29 25.48
CA SER A 239 11.11 14.23 24.43
C SER A 239 11.74 12.84 24.40
N GLY A 240 11.40 12.05 23.39
CA GLY A 240 12.10 10.81 23.03
C GLY A 240 13.30 11.08 22.12
N PRO A 241 14.25 10.12 22.01
CA PRO A 241 15.60 10.37 21.54
C PRO A 241 15.66 10.77 20.07
N THR A 242 16.32 11.90 19.81
CA THR A 242 16.80 12.29 18.49
C THR A 242 17.95 11.35 18.12
N GLU A 243 17.66 10.29 17.38
CA GLU A 243 18.67 9.57 16.63
C GLU A 243 18.82 10.21 15.25
N ASP A 244 20.07 10.61 14.96
CA ASP A 244 20.53 11.24 13.74
C ASP A 244 20.24 10.37 12.51
N TYR A 245 19.15 10.67 11.80
CA TYR A 245 18.92 10.22 10.43
C TYR A 245 19.60 11.17 9.46
N ASP A 246 20.93 11.25 9.56
CA ASP A 246 21.80 11.77 8.51
C ASP A 246 22.09 10.63 7.53
N ASP A 247 22.12 10.94 6.24
CA ASP A 247 22.30 10.02 5.10
C ASP A 247 21.15 9.05 4.75
N LEU A 248 20.13 9.62 4.10
CA LEU A 248 19.48 8.99 2.95
C LEU A 248 19.61 9.95 1.74
N PRO A 249 20.51 9.70 0.78
CA PRO A 249 20.58 10.44 -0.46
C PRO A 249 19.60 9.86 -1.50
N PHE A 250 18.81 10.74 -2.10
CA PHE A 250 18.29 10.53 -3.45
C PHE A 250 19.44 10.54 -4.47
#